data_AF-A0A672JHN4-F1
#
_entry.id   AF-A0A672JHN4-F1
#
_cell.length_a   1.000
_cell.length_b   1.000
_cell.length_c   1.000
_cell.angle_alpha   90.00
_cell.angle_beta   90.00
_cell.angle_gamma   90.00
#
_symmetry.space_group_name_H-M   'P 1'
#
loop_
_entity.id
_entity.type
_entity.pdbx_description
1 polymer ?
#
loop_
_entity_poly.entity_id
_entity_poly.type
_entity_poly.pdbx_seq_one_letter_code
_entity_poly.pdbx_strand_id
1 'polypeptide(L)'
;MHFSVPPQQDVHYLPFHDKVSLYKGDITVLEVDAIVNAANSSLLGGGGVDGCIHKAAGSCLYDECHSLNGCETGKAKITCGFDLPARYVIHTVGPVARGHVGPTENSDLTSCYQNSLWLMKENDLKTVAFPCISTGIYGFPNEPAAEIALTTVKKWIEENPDKVGSCQHNASSKQIAVNLKLLIHWLRQCVSYST
;
A
#
# COMPACT_ATOMS: atom_id res chain seq x y z
N MET A 1 46.15 10.41 -13.20
CA MET A 1 45.63 9.08 -12.82
C MET A 1 44.21 8.99 -13.36
N HIS A 2 44.00 8.19 -14.40
CA HIS A 2 42.67 7.94 -14.96
C HIS A 2 41.97 6.92 -14.05
N PHE A 3 40.85 7.31 -13.42
CA PHE A 3 39.99 6.37 -12.73
C PHE A 3 39.08 5.72 -13.77
N SER A 4 39.32 4.45 -14.05
CA SER A 4 38.45 3.64 -14.90
C SER A 4 37.11 3.43 -14.19
N VAL A 5 36.03 3.80 -14.87
CA VAL A 5 34.66 3.44 -14.46
C VAL A 5 34.56 1.90 -14.54
N PRO A 6 34.13 1.21 -13.47
CA PRO A 6 33.94 -0.24 -13.55
C PRO A 6 32.87 -0.58 -14.59
N PRO A 7 33.01 -1.71 -15.31
CA PRO A 7 32.05 -2.10 -16.34
C PRO A 7 30.66 -2.25 -15.74
N GLN A 8 29.65 -1.77 -16.45
CA GLN A 8 28.24 -1.92 -16.11
C GLN A 8 27.94 -3.43 -15.95
N GLN A 9 27.83 -3.90 -14.70
CA GLN A 9 27.21 -5.19 -14.43
C GLN A 9 25.74 -5.09 -14.82
N ASP A 10 25.26 -6.09 -15.56
CA ASP A 10 23.87 -6.22 -16.01
C ASP A 10 22.89 -6.10 -14.83
N VAL A 11 22.42 -4.88 -14.59
CA VAL A 11 21.32 -4.64 -13.66
C VAL A 11 20.07 -5.15 -14.37
N HIS A 12 19.63 -6.37 -14.03
CA HIS A 12 18.32 -6.85 -14.40
C HIS A 12 17.27 -5.90 -13.80
N TYR A 13 16.86 -4.90 -14.57
CA TYR A 13 15.75 -4.02 -14.21
C TYR A 13 14.52 -4.91 -14.01
N LEU A 14 13.90 -4.83 -12.82
CA LEU A 14 12.59 -5.45 -12.62
C LEU A 14 11.66 -4.93 -13.72
N PRO A 15 10.94 -5.79 -14.47
CA PRO A 15 10.14 -5.42 -15.65
C PRO A 15 8.96 -4.46 -15.37
N PHE A 16 8.86 -3.94 -14.14
CA PHE A 16 7.76 -3.12 -13.63
C PHE A 16 8.22 -1.88 -12.85
N HIS A 17 9.48 -1.43 -13.01
CA HIS A 17 9.98 -0.21 -12.35
C HIS A 17 9.08 1.01 -12.60
N ASP A 18 8.43 1.06 -13.76
CA ASP A 18 7.54 2.15 -14.14
C ASP A 18 6.12 1.99 -13.56
N LYS A 19 5.85 1.00 -12.70
CA LYS A 19 4.50 0.72 -12.17
C LYS A 19 4.42 0.79 -10.65
N VAL A 20 5.55 0.69 -9.97
CA VAL A 20 5.64 0.73 -8.51
C VAL A 20 6.46 1.94 -8.12
N SER A 21 5.98 2.66 -7.11
CA SER A 21 6.73 3.76 -6.54
C SER A 21 6.57 3.80 -5.04
N LEU A 22 7.52 4.50 -4.44
CA LEU A 22 7.75 4.46 -3.02
C LEU A 22 7.74 5.91 -2.53
N TYR A 23 6.71 6.28 -1.77
CA TYR A 23 6.49 7.65 -1.30
C TYR A 23 6.56 7.71 0.23
N LYS A 24 7.29 8.70 0.76
CA LYS A 24 7.35 8.97 2.20
C LYS A 24 6.66 10.30 2.45
N GLY A 25 5.47 10.26 3.02
CA GLY A 25 4.68 11.45 3.33
C GLY A 25 3.28 11.07 3.77
N ASP A 26 2.41 12.07 3.77
CA ASP A 26 1.00 11.91 4.10
C ASP A 26 0.26 11.26 2.93
N ILE A 27 -0.45 10.16 3.18
CA ILE A 27 -1.21 9.47 2.12
C ILE A 27 -2.44 10.29 1.71
N THR A 28 -2.96 11.16 2.58
CA THR A 28 -4.20 11.93 2.37
C THR A 28 -4.04 13.04 1.33
N VAL A 29 -2.81 13.42 0.98
CA VAL A 29 -2.54 14.45 -0.04
C VAL A 29 -2.27 13.88 -1.43
N LEU A 30 -2.32 12.56 -1.60
CA LEU A 30 -2.05 11.91 -2.87
C LEU A 30 -3.27 11.99 -3.80
N GLU A 31 -3.10 12.65 -4.93
CA GLU A 31 -4.05 12.66 -6.03
C GLU A 31 -3.84 11.39 -6.88
N VAL A 32 -4.53 10.32 -6.49
CA VAL A 32 -4.55 9.01 -7.15
C VAL A 32 -5.99 8.51 -7.24
N ASP A 33 -6.25 7.44 -7.98
CA ASP A 33 -7.62 6.92 -8.08
C ASP A 33 -8.11 6.39 -6.73
N ALA A 34 -7.27 5.68 -5.98
CA ALA A 34 -7.60 5.25 -4.63
C ALA A 34 -6.43 5.36 -3.66
N ILE A 35 -6.74 5.68 -2.41
CA ILE A 35 -5.85 5.38 -1.28
C ILE A 35 -6.45 4.25 -0.46
N VAL A 36 -5.59 3.43 0.15
CA VAL A 36 -6.02 2.35 1.05
C VAL A 36 -6.00 2.88 2.47
N ASN A 37 -7.06 2.60 3.22
CA ASN A 37 -7.15 2.84 4.65
C ASN A 37 -6.87 1.54 5.41
N ALA A 38 -5.88 1.57 6.32
CA ALA A 38 -5.66 0.50 7.30
C ALA A 38 -6.65 0.65 8.47
N ALA A 39 -7.87 0.19 8.23
CA ALA A 39 -9.01 0.39 9.11
C ALA A 39 -9.09 -0.67 10.23
N ASN A 40 -9.99 -0.43 11.18
CA ASN A 40 -10.49 -1.45 12.10
C ASN A 40 -11.84 -2.00 11.64
N SER A 41 -12.30 -3.09 12.26
CA SER A 41 -13.50 -3.82 11.82
C SER A 41 -14.80 -3.02 11.83
N SER A 42 -14.87 -1.91 12.56
CA SER A 42 -16.05 -1.03 12.54
C SER A 42 -16.14 -0.18 11.26
N LEU A 43 -15.01 0.12 10.61
CA LEU A 43 -14.85 1.15 9.58
C LEU A 43 -15.19 2.59 10.02
N LEU A 44 -15.43 2.83 11.31
CA LEU A 44 -15.90 4.13 11.83
C LEU A 44 -14.75 5.05 12.27
N GLY A 45 -13.57 4.90 11.65
CA GLY A 45 -12.36 5.62 12.00
C GLY A 45 -11.69 5.12 13.28
N GLY A 46 -10.65 5.85 13.69
CA GLY A 46 -9.79 5.48 14.81
C GLY A 46 -8.59 6.43 14.93
N GLY A 47 -7.45 5.89 15.38
CA GLY A 47 -6.17 6.60 15.40
C GLY A 47 -5.31 6.35 14.16
N GLY A 48 -4.09 6.90 14.14
CA GLY A 48 -3.12 6.63 13.08
C GLY A 48 -3.60 7.09 11.70
N VAL A 49 -3.28 6.30 10.66
CA VAL A 49 -3.66 6.62 9.27
C VAL A 49 -5.17 6.66 9.05
N ASP A 50 -5.92 5.82 9.77
CA ASP A 50 -7.38 5.75 9.72
C ASP A 50 -8.01 7.08 10.18
N GLY A 51 -7.57 7.57 11.34
CA GLY A 51 -7.99 8.89 11.84
C GLY A 51 -7.60 10.05 10.93
N CYS A 52 -6.40 10.01 10.33
CA CYS A 52 -5.97 11.03 9.37
C CYS A 52 -6.86 11.05 8.12
N ILE A 53 -7.18 9.87 7.56
CA ILE A 53 -8.04 9.73 6.38
C ILE A 53 -9.46 10.23 6.69
N HIS A 54 -10.08 9.81 7.79
CA HIS A 54 -11.41 10.31 8.18
C HIS A 54 -11.43 11.82 8.41
N LYS A 55 -10.39 12.38 9.03
CA LYS A 55 -10.28 13.82 9.23
C LYS A 55 -10.15 14.59 7.92
N ALA A 56 -9.36 14.07 6.97
CA ALA A 56 -9.10 14.73 5.70
C ALA A 56 -10.24 14.58 4.69
N ALA A 57 -10.98 13.46 4.71
CA ALA A 57 -12.11 13.20 3.82
C ALA A 57 -13.42 13.89 4.26
N GLY A 58 -13.51 14.33 5.52
CA GLY A 58 -14.71 14.96 6.05
C GLY A 58 -15.78 13.97 6.53
N SER A 59 -16.87 14.49 7.08
CA SER A 59 -17.91 13.69 7.77
C SER A 59 -18.64 12.71 6.85
N CYS A 60 -18.75 13.01 5.56
CA CYS A 60 -19.44 12.14 4.60
C CYS A 60 -18.78 10.76 4.47
N LEU A 61 -17.46 10.66 4.69
CA LEU A 61 -16.77 9.36 4.73
C LEU A 61 -17.27 8.49 5.87
N TYR A 62 -17.50 9.09 7.04
CA TYR A 62 -18.05 8.36 8.18
C TYR A 62 -19.46 7.84 7.86
N ASP A 63 -20.31 8.66 7.26
CA ASP A 63 -21.69 8.27 6.93
C ASP A 63 -21.72 7.11 5.93
N GLU A 64 -20.88 7.15 4.89
CA GLU A 64 -20.77 6.05 3.93
C GLU A 64 -20.22 4.78 4.61
N CYS A 65 -19.14 4.89 5.39
CA CYS A 65 -18.60 3.76 6.14
C CYS A 65 -19.61 3.14 7.11
N HIS A 66 -20.46 3.97 7.75
CA HIS A 66 -21.51 3.49 8.63
C HIS A 66 -22.53 2.62 7.89
N SER A 67 -22.87 2.98 6.65
CA SER A 67 -23.76 2.18 5.81
C SER A 67 -23.17 0.82 5.38
N LEU A 68 -21.85 0.67 5.42
CA LEU A 68 -21.15 -0.55 5.03
C LEU A 68 -21.24 -1.66 6.09
N ASN A 69 -21.67 -1.38 7.32
CA ASN A 69 -21.78 -2.36 8.41
C ASN A 69 -20.45 -3.10 8.71
N GLY A 70 -19.35 -2.36 8.82
CA GLY A 70 -18.05 -2.91 9.20
C GLY A 70 -17.34 -3.70 8.11
N CYS A 71 -16.21 -4.34 8.44
CA CYS A 71 -15.43 -5.18 7.53
C CYS A 71 -14.68 -6.27 8.31
N GLU A 72 -14.63 -7.47 7.76
CA GLU A 72 -13.90 -8.60 8.35
C GLU A 72 -12.39 -8.46 8.10
N THR A 73 -11.58 -9.03 9.00
CA THR A 73 -10.13 -9.13 8.82
C THR A 73 -9.78 -9.78 7.49
N GLY A 74 -8.79 -9.23 6.79
CA GLY A 74 -8.36 -9.69 5.46
C GLY A 74 -9.25 -9.24 4.31
N LYS A 75 -10.43 -8.67 4.57
CA LYS A 75 -11.35 -8.16 3.53
C LYS A 75 -11.13 -6.67 3.27
N ALA A 76 -11.77 -6.18 2.20
CA ALA A 76 -11.76 -4.77 1.86
C ALA A 76 -13.13 -4.30 1.34
N LYS A 77 -13.44 -3.02 1.54
CA LYS A 77 -14.62 -2.32 0.98
C LYS A 77 -14.19 -0.97 0.42
N ILE A 78 -14.93 -0.44 -0.54
CA ILE A 78 -14.62 0.83 -1.21
C ILE A 78 -15.69 1.87 -0.92
N THR A 79 -15.27 3.13 -0.77
CA THR A 79 -16.09 4.32 -0.58
C THR A 79 -15.58 5.46 -1.47
N CYS A 80 -16.35 6.54 -1.58
CA CYS A 80 -15.86 7.77 -2.22
C CYS A 80 -14.75 8.44 -1.39
N GLY A 81 -13.86 9.20 -2.04
CA GLY A 81 -12.79 9.94 -1.37
C GLY A 81 -13.23 11.25 -0.70
N PHE A 82 -14.40 11.78 -1.06
CA PHE A 82 -14.96 13.02 -0.54
C PHE A 82 -13.98 14.21 -0.67
N ASP A 83 -13.57 14.82 0.45
CA ASP A 83 -12.69 15.99 0.45
C ASP A 83 -11.21 15.63 0.13
N LEU A 84 -10.88 14.34 -0.02
CA LEU A 84 -9.55 13.90 -0.44
C LEU A 84 -9.30 14.21 -1.92
N PRO A 85 -8.03 14.48 -2.32
CA PRO A 85 -7.63 14.48 -3.73
C PRO A 85 -7.81 13.11 -4.41
N ALA A 86 -7.81 12.02 -3.61
CA ALA A 86 -8.04 10.68 -4.11
C ALA A 86 -9.53 10.46 -4.41
N ARG A 87 -9.84 9.78 -5.52
CA ARG A 87 -11.25 9.57 -5.94
C ARG A 87 -12.00 8.60 -5.02
N TYR A 88 -11.31 7.60 -4.50
CA TYR A 88 -11.86 6.55 -3.64
C TYR A 88 -10.98 6.26 -2.43
N VAL A 89 -11.60 5.72 -1.37
CA VAL A 89 -10.89 5.07 -0.26
C VAL A 89 -11.23 3.58 -0.27
N ILE A 90 -10.20 2.73 -0.28
CA ILE A 90 -10.35 1.29 -0.09
C ILE A 90 -10.01 0.97 1.37
N HIS A 91 -11.02 0.63 2.15
CA HIS A 91 -10.86 0.29 3.56
C HIS A 91 -10.59 -1.21 3.69
N THR A 92 -9.46 -1.58 4.29
CA THR A 92 -9.14 -2.98 4.57
C THR A 92 -8.77 -3.16 6.03
N VAL A 93 -9.12 -4.32 6.59
CA VAL A 93 -8.93 -4.62 8.02
C VAL A 93 -7.79 -5.61 8.15
N GLY A 94 -6.64 -5.10 8.58
CA GLY A 94 -5.46 -5.92 8.81
C GLY A 94 -5.58 -6.81 10.07
N PRO A 95 -4.89 -7.95 10.13
CA PRO A 95 -4.82 -8.78 11.34
C PRO A 95 -4.10 -8.06 12.49
N VAL A 96 -4.43 -8.44 13.72
CA VAL A 96 -3.78 -7.97 14.95
C VAL A 96 -2.80 -9.04 15.43
N ALA A 97 -1.51 -8.76 15.39
CA ALA A 97 -0.44 -9.64 15.85
C ALA A 97 -0.02 -9.28 17.28
N ARG A 98 -0.51 -10.03 18.28
CA ARG A 98 -0.19 -9.84 19.71
C ARG A 98 1.12 -10.53 20.10
N GLY A 99 2.22 -10.18 19.41
CA GLY A 99 3.57 -10.70 19.72
C GLY A 99 3.95 -12.01 19.03
N HIS A 100 3.02 -12.65 18.31
CA HIS A 100 3.32 -13.78 17.42
C HIS A 100 2.59 -13.58 16.08
N VAL A 101 3.31 -13.79 14.98
CA VAL A 101 2.75 -13.84 13.63
C VAL A 101 2.77 -15.29 13.18
N GLY A 102 1.60 -15.84 12.87
CA GLY A 102 1.42 -17.19 12.37
C GLY A 102 0.92 -17.22 10.93
N PRO A 103 0.59 -18.42 10.43
CA PRO A 103 0.05 -18.61 9.08
C PRO A 103 -1.24 -17.82 8.83
N THR A 104 -2.10 -17.67 9.84
CA THR A 104 -3.36 -16.93 9.74
C THR A 104 -3.09 -15.44 9.53
N GLU A 105 -2.26 -14.81 10.37
CA GLU A 105 -1.96 -13.38 10.23
C GLU A 105 -1.24 -13.10 8.89
N ASN A 106 -0.35 -13.99 8.45
CA ASN A 106 0.28 -13.87 7.13
C ASN A 106 -0.75 -13.93 6.00
N SER A 107 -1.70 -14.89 6.07
CA SER A 107 -2.76 -15.06 5.08
C SER A 107 -3.72 -13.88 5.06
N ASP A 108 -4.09 -13.36 6.24
CA ASP A 108 -4.99 -12.23 6.38
C ASP A 108 -4.36 -10.94 5.85
N LEU A 109 -3.08 -10.69 6.17
CA LEU A 109 -2.37 -9.53 5.63
C LEU A 109 -2.22 -9.63 4.11
N THR A 110 -1.90 -10.82 3.59
CA THR A 110 -1.88 -11.08 2.14
C THR A 110 -3.24 -10.79 1.51
N SER A 111 -4.33 -11.23 2.17
CA SER A 111 -5.70 -11.02 1.72
C SER A 111 -6.08 -9.54 1.68
N CYS A 112 -5.58 -8.70 2.61
CA CYS A 112 -5.80 -7.26 2.59
C CYS A 112 -5.31 -6.63 1.28
N TYR A 113 -4.08 -6.96 0.88
CA TYR A 113 -3.50 -6.47 -0.38
C TYR A 113 -4.26 -7.03 -1.60
N GLN A 114 -4.54 -8.34 -1.62
CA GLN A 114 -5.25 -8.97 -2.73
C GLN A 114 -6.66 -8.41 -2.94
N ASN A 115 -7.45 -8.27 -1.88
CA ASN A 115 -8.81 -7.75 -1.96
C ASN A 115 -8.84 -6.27 -2.33
N SER A 116 -7.85 -5.49 -1.87
CA SER A 116 -7.72 -4.07 -2.27
C SER A 116 -7.36 -3.93 -3.75
N LEU A 117 -6.42 -4.74 -4.25
CA LEU A 117 -6.05 -4.76 -5.67
C LEU A 117 -7.17 -5.33 -6.56
N TRP A 118 -7.98 -6.25 -6.02
CA TRP A 118 -9.20 -6.71 -6.70
C TRP A 118 -10.21 -5.56 -6.85
N LEU A 119 -10.48 -4.79 -5.78
CA LEU A 119 -11.36 -3.61 -5.86
C LEU A 119 -10.83 -2.55 -6.84
N MET A 120 -9.51 -2.33 -6.88
CA MET A 120 -8.89 -1.48 -7.90
C MET A 120 -9.25 -1.94 -9.32
N LYS A 121 -9.12 -3.25 -9.60
CA LYS A 121 -9.44 -3.84 -10.90
C LYS A 121 -10.93 -3.75 -11.25
N GLU A 122 -11.81 -4.11 -10.31
CA GLU A 122 -13.26 -4.12 -10.52
C GLU A 122 -13.82 -2.72 -10.79
N ASN A 123 -13.23 -1.69 -10.19
CA ASN A 123 -13.64 -0.29 -10.37
C ASN A 123 -12.84 0.43 -11.48
N ASP A 124 -12.06 -0.32 -12.29
CA ASP A 124 -11.19 0.17 -13.37
C ASP A 124 -10.25 1.33 -12.96
N LEU A 125 -9.77 1.29 -11.72
CA LEU A 125 -8.82 2.26 -11.19
C LEU A 125 -7.41 1.92 -11.70
N LYS A 126 -6.60 2.94 -11.97
CA LYS A 126 -5.25 2.76 -12.55
C LYS A 126 -4.13 3.01 -11.54
N THR A 127 -4.43 3.68 -10.44
CA THR A 127 -3.46 4.07 -9.41
C THR A 127 -4.01 3.82 -8.00
N VAL A 128 -3.21 3.23 -7.12
CA VAL A 128 -3.61 2.94 -5.74
C VAL A 128 -2.45 3.15 -4.76
N ALA A 129 -2.66 3.88 -3.68
CA ALA A 129 -1.66 4.04 -2.63
C ALA A 129 -1.94 3.16 -1.42
N PHE A 130 -0.96 2.40 -0.95
CA PHE A 130 -1.08 1.57 0.26
C PHE A 130 -0.30 2.20 1.42
N PRO A 131 -0.85 2.28 2.65
CA PRO A 131 -0.09 2.51 3.86
C PRO A 131 0.54 1.20 4.36
N CYS A 132 1.32 1.26 5.44
CA CYS A 132 1.72 0.05 6.16
C CYS A 132 0.50 -0.52 6.92
N ILE A 133 -0.07 -1.63 6.42
CA ILE A 133 -1.20 -2.32 7.05
C ILE A 133 -0.69 -3.21 8.20
N SER A 134 -1.43 -3.24 9.32
CA SER A 134 -1.15 -4.05 10.52
C SER A 134 0.13 -3.75 11.30
N THR A 135 0.95 -2.78 10.88
CA THR A 135 2.12 -2.38 11.67
C THR A 135 1.74 -1.42 12.80
N GLY A 136 2.70 -1.05 13.66
CA GLY A 136 2.45 -0.14 14.78
C GLY A 136 1.57 -0.80 15.85
N ILE A 137 0.40 -0.22 16.13
CA ILE A 137 -0.50 -0.66 17.22
C ILE A 137 -1.00 -2.10 16.99
N TYR A 138 -1.14 -2.54 15.74
CA TYR A 138 -1.55 -3.91 15.41
C TYR A 138 -0.42 -4.93 15.51
N GLY A 139 0.82 -4.48 15.76
CA GLY A 139 1.91 -5.33 16.21
C GLY A 139 2.55 -6.24 15.15
N PHE A 140 2.14 -6.17 13.88
CA PHE A 140 2.78 -6.95 12.83
C PHE A 140 4.20 -6.41 12.58
N PRO A 141 5.25 -7.26 12.63
CA PRO A 141 6.63 -6.81 12.44
C PRO A 141 6.83 -6.19 11.05
N ASN A 142 7.61 -5.11 10.99
CA ASN A 142 7.72 -4.31 9.77
C ASN A 142 8.30 -5.10 8.60
N GLU A 143 9.37 -5.88 8.78
CA GLU A 143 10.09 -6.59 7.70
C GLU A 143 9.33 -7.79 7.11
N PRO A 144 8.55 -8.56 7.90
CA PRO A 144 7.61 -9.54 7.35
C PRO A 144 6.38 -8.90 6.67
N ALA A 145 5.78 -7.87 7.27
CA ALA A 145 4.62 -7.18 6.66
C ALA A 145 4.97 -6.60 5.28
N ALA A 146 6.17 -6.05 5.24
CA ALA A 146 6.88 -5.58 4.08
C ALA A 146 7.00 -6.61 2.95
N GLU A 147 7.57 -7.76 3.28
CA GLU A 147 7.81 -8.84 2.32
C GLU A 147 6.48 -9.33 1.73
N ILE A 148 5.45 -9.47 2.57
CA ILE A 148 4.09 -9.82 2.14
C ILE A 148 3.54 -8.78 1.17
N ALA A 149 3.67 -7.49 1.50
CA ALA A 149 3.19 -6.40 0.66
C ALA A 149 3.85 -6.40 -0.73
N LEU A 150 5.18 -6.44 -0.77
CA LEU A 150 5.94 -6.43 -2.03
C LEU A 150 5.66 -7.67 -2.87
N THR A 151 5.68 -8.85 -2.25
CA THR A 151 5.47 -10.12 -2.96
C THR A 151 4.07 -10.18 -3.55
N THR A 152 3.06 -9.76 -2.78
CA THR A 152 1.66 -9.74 -3.24
C THR A 152 1.45 -8.76 -4.38
N VAL A 153 1.94 -7.52 -4.24
CA VAL A 153 1.81 -6.50 -5.28
C VAL A 153 2.57 -6.90 -6.55
N LYS A 154 3.80 -7.40 -6.41
CA LYS A 154 4.61 -7.86 -7.55
C LYS A 154 3.88 -8.95 -8.34
N LYS A 155 3.43 -10.00 -7.65
CA LYS A 155 2.68 -11.10 -8.27
C LYS A 155 1.42 -10.61 -8.98
N TRP A 156 0.67 -9.70 -8.35
CA TRP A 156 -0.54 -9.16 -8.96
C TRP A 156 -0.25 -8.32 -10.22
N ILE A 157 0.84 -7.54 -10.24
CA ILE A 157 1.26 -6.78 -11.44
C ILE A 157 1.67 -7.72 -12.58
N GLU A 158 2.38 -8.81 -12.27
CA GLU A 158 2.76 -9.84 -13.24
C GLU A 158 1.52 -10.49 -13.89
N GLU A 159 0.47 -10.72 -13.09
CA GLU A 159 -0.80 -11.29 -13.55
C GLU A 159 -1.73 -10.27 -14.23
N ASN A 160 -1.52 -8.97 -14.02
CA ASN A 160 -2.41 -7.89 -14.50
C ASN A 160 -1.61 -6.70 -15.11
N PRO A 161 -0.75 -6.93 -16.12
CA PRO A 161 0.17 -5.91 -16.61
C PRO A 161 -0.54 -4.66 -17.16
N ASP A 162 -1.72 -4.80 -17.76
CA ASP A 162 -2.45 -3.68 -18.40
C ASP A 162 -3.41 -2.95 -17.45
N LYS A 163 -3.48 -3.37 -16.18
CA LYS A 163 -4.37 -2.77 -15.18
C LYS A 163 -3.72 -1.66 -14.36
N VAL A 164 -2.42 -1.45 -14.51
CA VAL A 164 -1.67 -0.40 -13.81
C VAL A 164 -1.22 0.67 -14.78
N GLY A 165 -1.51 1.94 -14.46
CA GLY A 165 -0.99 3.08 -15.22
C GLY A 165 0.54 3.19 -15.13
N SER A 166 1.19 3.72 -16.16
CA SER A 166 2.63 3.98 -16.15
C SER A 166 2.97 5.20 -15.28
N CYS A 167 4.07 5.10 -14.53
CA CYS A 167 4.68 6.16 -13.72
C CYS A 167 5.49 7.07 -14.65
N GLN A 168 4.84 8.00 -15.35
CA GLN A 168 5.57 9.02 -16.07
C GLN A 168 6.09 10.07 -15.08
N HIS A 169 7.41 10.33 -15.13
CA HIS A 169 8.14 11.29 -14.31
C HIS A 169 7.64 12.73 -14.55
N ASN A 170 6.51 13.08 -13.96
CA ASN A 170 6.15 14.45 -13.62
C ASN A 170 5.70 14.42 -12.16
N ALA A 171 6.25 15.32 -11.34
CA ALA A 171 6.24 15.27 -9.87
C ALA A 171 4.87 15.47 -9.19
N SER A 172 3.76 15.16 -9.87
CA SER A 172 2.41 15.27 -9.34
C SER A 172 1.57 14.13 -9.94
N SER A 173 1.33 13.07 -9.18
CA SER A 173 0.15 12.22 -9.41
C SER A 173 0.27 11.22 -10.59
N LYS A 174 0.70 9.98 -10.30
CA LYS A 174 0.33 8.71 -10.98
C LYS A 174 1.19 7.55 -10.47
N GLN A 175 0.80 6.90 -9.38
CA GLN A 175 1.57 5.76 -8.82
C GLN A 175 0.64 4.70 -8.20
N ILE A 176 1.02 3.42 -8.37
CA ILE A 176 0.86 2.50 -7.23
C ILE A 176 1.91 2.91 -6.21
N ALA A 177 1.52 3.81 -5.32
CA ALA A 177 2.36 4.20 -4.21
C ALA A 177 2.19 3.13 -3.13
N VAL A 178 2.89 2.01 -3.26
CA VAL A 178 3.02 1.14 -2.10
C VAL A 178 3.90 1.92 -1.13
N ASN A 179 3.31 2.56 -0.11
CA ASN A 179 4.08 3.19 0.95
C ASN A 179 4.65 2.08 1.81
N LEU A 180 5.76 1.59 1.30
CA LEU A 180 6.68 0.73 1.95
C LEU A 180 7.98 1.52 2.09
N LYS A 181 8.00 2.87 2.14
CA LYS A 181 9.24 3.69 2.05
C LYS A 181 9.97 3.79 3.39
N LEU A 182 10.04 2.64 4.08
CA LEU A 182 11.23 2.15 4.78
C LEU A 182 11.68 0.76 4.27
N LEU A 183 10.79 -0.05 3.70
CA LEU A 183 10.92 -1.47 3.46
C LEU A 183 12.24 -1.99 2.96
N ILE A 184 12.81 -1.43 1.89
CA ILE A 184 14.09 -1.93 1.38
C ILE A 184 14.94 -0.75 0.87
N HIS A 185 14.91 0.39 1.56
CA HIS A 185 16.01 1.36 1.47
C HIS A 185 17.03 1.17 2.62
N TRP A 186 16.68 0.50 3.72
CA TRP A 186 17.63 0.15 4.79
C TRP A 186 18.11 -1.31 4.69
N LEU A 187 17.23 -2.25 4.36
CA LEU A 187 17.56 -3.69 4.34
C LEU A 187 18.57 -4.14 3.26
N ARG A 188 18.88 -3.32 2.25
CA ARG A 188 19.85 -3.69 1.19
C ARG A 188 20.98 -2.68 0.96
N GLN A 189 21.21 -1.71 1.85
CA GLN A 189 22.52 -1.04 1.92
C GLN A 189 23.47 -1.67 2.96
N CYS A 190 22.99 -2.51 3.89
CA CYS A 190 23.83 -3.21 4.89
C CYS A 190 24.25 -4.65 4.53
N VAL A 191 23.76 -5.24 3.44
CA VAL A 191 24.16 -6.60 3.02
C VAL A 191 25.29 -6.56 1.96
N SER A 192 25.87 -5.38 1.68
CA SER A 192 26.90 -5.23 0.63
C SER A 192 28.04 -4.25 0.94
N TYR A 193 28.34 -3.98 2.22
CA TYR A 193 29.76 -3.97 2.62
C TYR A 193 30.12 -5.43 2.86
N SER A 194 30.39 -6.11 1.75
CA SER A 194 30.89 -7.47 1.68
C SER A 194 32.05 -7.65 2.64
N THR A 195 32.06 -8.79 3.32
CA THR A 195 33.32 -9.46 3.71
C THR A 195 34.29 -9.51 2.55
#